data_AF-A0A6A5GZ57-F1
#
_entry.id   AF-A0A6A5GZ57-F1
#
_cell.length_a   1.000
_cell.length_b   1.000
_cell.length_c   1.000
_cell.angle_alpha   90.00
_cell.angle_beta   90.00
_cell.angle_gamma   90.00
#
_symmetry.space_group_name_H-M   'P 1'
#
loop_
_entity.id
_entity.type
_entity.pdbx_description
1 polymer ?
#
loop_
_entity_poly.entity_id
_entity_poly.type
_entity_poly.pdbx_seq_one_letter_code
_entity_poly.pdbx_strand_id
1 'polypeptide(L)'
;MPNDFKLSYESVILNSEDIGILERNEWFNDKLLTFIGEYLMNSHGNSGESRGIHVFTPPETEMIRHSSSDDEVDMYFGMLGVGGMEMVGS
;
A
#
# COMPACT_ATOMS: atom_id res chain seq x y z
N MET A 1 -12.41 20.65 -21.85
CA MET A 1 -11.59 19.53 -21.35
C MET A 1 -12.34 18.99 -20.16
N PRO A 2 -12.92 17.78 -20.19
CA PRO A 2 -13.58 17.27 -19.01
C PRO A 2 -12.50 17.18 -17.92
N ASN A 3 -12.78 17.81 -16.78
CA ASN A 3 -11.86 18.01 -15.68
C ASN A 3 -11.08 16.73 -15.34
N ASP A 4 -9.76 16.78 -15.48
CA ASP A 4 -8.81 15.75 -15.05
C ASP A 4 -8.91 15.57 -13.53
N PHE A 5 -9.95 14.90 -13.05
CA PHE A 5 -10.08 14.56 -11.65
C PHE A 5 -8.93 13.63 -11.28
N LYS A 6 -8.02 14.16 -10.45
CA LYS A 6 -6.86 13.45 -9.94
C LYS A 6 -6.94 13.46 -8.42
N LEU A 7 -7.00 12.28 -7.83
CA LEU A 7 -6.77 12.13 -6.40
C LEU A 7 -5.27 11.93 -6.19
N SER A 8 -4.63 12.84 -5.48
CA SER A 8 -3.25 12.69 -5.01
C SER A 8 -3.30 12.33 -3.53
N TYR A 9 -2.77 11.18 -3.17
CA TYR A 9 -2.73 10.71 -1.78
C TYR A 9 -1.41 9.97 -1.55
N GLU A 10 -0.62 10.42 -0.59
CA GLU A 10 0.70 9.88 -0.27
C GLU A 10 1.56 9.62 -1.53
N SER A 11 1.87 8.36 -1.84
CA SER A 11 2.75 8.01 -2.96
C SER A 11 2.03 7.87 -4.31
N VAL A 12 0.69 7.94 -4.35
CA VAL A 12 -0.09 7.64 -5.55
C VAL A 12 -0.93 8.80 -6.09
N ILE A 13 -1.05 8.82 -7.41
CA ILE A 13 -1.95 9.69 -8.15
C ILE A 13 -2.91 8.81 -8.94
N LEU A 14 -4.19 8.85 -8.56
CA LEU A 14 -5.29 8.18 -9.26
C LEU A 14 -5.92 9.12 -10.27
N ASN A 15 -6.12 8.65 -11.49
CA ASN A 15 -6.90 9.34 -12.50
C ASN A 15 -8.31 8.72 -12.63
N SER A 16 -9.12 9.28 -13.55
CA SER A 16 -10.47 8.78 -13.81
C SER A 16 -10.52 7.33 -14.32
N GLU A 17 -9.49 6.87 -15.04
CA GLU A 17 -9.42 5.48 -15.51
C GLU A 17 -9.19 4.52 -14.34
N ASP A 18 -8.26 4.86 -13.44
CA ASP A 18 -7.93 4.11 -12.23
C ASP A 18 -9.15 3.95 -11.33
N ILE A 19 -9.95 5.01 -11.15
CA ILE A 19 -11.17 4.98 -10.33
C ILE A 19 -12.31 4.24 -11.05
N GLY A 20 -12.42 4.42 -12.37
CA GLY A 20 -13.49 3.80 -13.17
C GLY A 20 -13.49 2.27 -13.15
N ILE A 21 -12.37 1.63 -12.78
CA ILE A 21 -12.27 0.17 -12.57
C ILE A 21 -13.31 -0.31 -11.55
N LEU A 22 -13.58 0.50 -10.51
CA LEU A 22 -14.54 0.18 -9.44
C LEU A 22 -15.98 0.04 -9.98
N GLU A 23 -16.34 0.77 -11.03
CA GLU A 23 -17.69 0.77 -11.62
C GLU A 23 -17.86 -0.31 -12.69
N ARG A 24 -16.75 -0.79 -13.28
CA ARG A 24 -16.76 -1.69 -14.43
C ARG A 24 -16.55 -3.16 -14.10
N ASN A 25 -16.45 -3.50 -12.81
CA ASN A 25 -16.12 -4.87 -12.34
C ASN A 25 -14.85 -5.42 -13.02
N GLU A 26 -13.87 -4.53 -13.22
CA GLU A 26 -12.56 -4.83 -13.80
C GLU A 26 -11.60 -5.28 -12.69
N TRP A 27 -10.46 -5.88 -13.09
CA TRP A 27 -9.40 -6.24 -12.15
C TRP A 27 -8.80 -4.99 -11.51
N PHE A 28 -8.60 -5.02 -10.19
CA PHE A 28 -7.95 -3.92 -9.48
C PHE A 28 -6.50 -3.77 -9.92
N ASN A 29 -6.09 -2.52 -10.13
CA ASN A 29 -4.72 -2.19 -10.49
C ASN A 29 -3.88 -1.83 -9.25
N ASP A 30 -2.56 -1.83 -9.43
CA ASP A 30 -1.62 -1.60 -8.32
C ASP A 30 -1.79 -0.24 -7.66
N LYS A 31 -2.14 0.80 -8.43
CA LYS A 31 -2.34 2.15 -7.88
C LYS A 31 -3.52 2.20 -6.92
N LEU A 32 -4.63 1.57 -7.28
CA LEU A 32 -5.83 1.50 -6.45
C LEU A 32 -5.57 0.69 -5.18
N LEU A 33 -4.85 -0.43 -5.29
CA LEU A 33 -4.47 -1.27 -4.15
C LEU A 33 -3.50 -0.53 -3.21
N THR A 34 -2.54 0.19 -3.77
CA THR A 34 -1.59 1.03 -3.01
C THR A 34 -2.33 2.12 -2.25
N PHE A 35 -3.23 2.85 -2.92
CA PHE A 35 -4.07 3.86 -2.29
C PHE A 35 -4.84 3.30 -1.09
N ILE A 36 -5.49 2.13 -1.24
CA ILE A 36 -6.25 1.50 -0.15
C ILE A 36 -5.33 1.13 1.01
N GLY A 37 -4.15 0.55 0.73
CA GLY A 37 -3.18 0.19 1.76
C GLY A 37 -2.71 1.40 2.56
N GLU A 38 -2.29 2.47 1.88
CA GLU A 38 -1.85 3.72 2.51
C GLU A 38 -2.97 4.38 3.32
N TYR A 39 -4.19 4.41 2.77
CA TYR A 39 -5.35 4.95 3.47
C TYR A 39 -5.65 4.17 4.76
N LEU A 40 -5.55 2.83 4.74
CA LEU A 40 -5.77 2.00 5.92
C LEU A 40 -4.70 2.24 7.00
N MET A 41 -3.42 2.31 6.61
CA MET A 41 -2.31 2.61 7.52
C MET A 41 -2.51 3.97 8.22
N ASN A 42 -2.89 4.99 7.46
CA ASN A 42 -3.09 6.35 7.97
C ASN A 42 -4.38 6.54 8.78
N SER A 43 -5.46 5.85 8.41
CA SER A 43 -6.75 5.95 9.10
C SER A 43 -6.74 5.28 10.48
N HIS A 44 -5.98 4.19 10.64
CA HIS A 44 -5.86 3.45 11.89
C HIS A 44 -4.68 3.92 12.76
N GLY A 45 -3.72 4.67 12.20
CA GLY A 45 -2.59 5.23 12.94
C GLY A 45 -2.93 6.41 13.87
N ASN A 46 -4.11 7.03 13.71
CA ASN A 46 -4.50 8.23 14.48
C ASN A 46 -5.18 7.95 15.83
N SER A 47 -5.44 6.68 16.16
CA SER A 47 -6.23 6.32 17.35
C SER A 47 -5.39 5.85 18.53
N GLY A 48 -4.29 6.53 18.87
CA GLY A 48 -3.63 6.51 20.21
C GLY A 48 -3.10 5.17 20.78
N GLU A 49 -3.49 4.02 20.24
CA GLU A 49 -3.07 2.68 20.63
C GLU A 49 -1.98 2.21 19.66
N SER A 50 -0.83 1.89 20.21
CA SER A 50 0.45 1.68 19.51
C SER A 50 0.55 0.38 18.70
N ARG A 51 -0.53 -0.06 18.04
CA ARG A 51 -0.50 -1.15 17.05
C ARG A 51 -0.85 -0.60 15.68
N GLY A 52 0.13 0.11 15.09
CA GLY A 52 0.06 0.47 13.67
C GLY A 52 0.03 -0.80 12.84
N ILE A 53 -0.93 -0.89 11.92
CA ILE A 53 -0.93 -1.92 10.89
C ILE A 53 -0.01 -1.42 9.78
N HIS A 54 0.93 -2.25 9.33
CA HIS A 54 1.64 -2.00 8.08
C HIS A 54 1.03 -2.87 6.98
N VAL A 55 0.70 -2.25 5.86
CA VAL A 55 0.19 -2.92 4.67
C VAL A 55 1.28 -2.83 3.61
N PHE A 56 1.86 -3.97 3.24
CA PHE A 56 2.79 -4.04 2.11
C PHE A 56 2.03 -3.73 0.82
N THR A 57 2.36 -2.62 0.21
CA THR A 57 1.83 -2.19 -1.08
C THR A 57 2.32 -3.11 -2.20
N PRO A 58 1.65 -3.13 -3.38
CA PRO A 58 2.12 -3.91 -4.52
C PRO A 58 3.59 -3.66 -4.90
N PRO A 59 4.12 -2.42 -4.95
CA PRO A 59 5.54 -2.19 -5.22
C PRO A 59 6.46 -2.80 -4.15
N GLU A 60 6.11 -2.69 -2.87
CA GLU A 60 6.90 -3.28 -1.77
C GLU A 60 6.88 -4.81 -1.84
N THR A 61 5.72 -5.38 -2.15
CA THR A 61 5.54 -6.83 -2.33
C THR A 61 6.40 -7.34 -3.49
N GLU A 62 6.45 -6.61 -4.60
CA GLU A 62 7.29 -6.97 -5.74
C GLU A 62 8.79 -6.83 -5.43
N MET A 63 9.20 -5.85 -4.60
CA MET A 63 10.59 -5.79 -4.12
C MET A 63 10.96 -7.01 -3.27
N ILE A 64 10.11 -7.39 -2.32
CA ILE A 64 10.33 -8.57 -1.47
C ILE A 64 10.40 -9.83 -2.33
N ARG A 65 9.49 -9.98 -3.29
CA ARG A 65 9.43 -11.13 -4.20
C ARG A 65 10.68 -11.29 -5.05
N HIS A 66 11.31 -10.19 -5.45
CA HIS A 66 12.52 -10.19 -6.27
C HIS A 66 13.82 -10.13 -5.46
N SER A 67 13.70 -10.10 -4.13
CA SER A 67 14.87 -10.15 -3.26
C SER A 67 15.63 -11.47 -3.43
N SER A 68 16.94 -11.38 -3.31
CA SER A 68 17.87 -12.49 -3.52
C SER A 68 18.27 -13.20 -2.22
N SER A 69 17.91 -12.65 -1.06
CA SER A 69 18.30 -13.18 0.25
C SER A 69 17.39 -12.69 1.38
N ASP A 70 17.28 -13.49 2.44
CA ASP A 70 16.53 -13.12 3.64
C ASP A 70 17.11 -11.86 4.31
N ASP A 71 18.44 -11.66 4.26
CA ASP A 71 19.11 -10.46 4.80
C ASP A 71 18.63 -9.16 4.12
N GLU A 72 18.36 -9.21 2.82
CA GLU A 72 17.87 -8.07 2.04
C GLU A 72 16.40 -7.76 2.40
N VAL A 73 15.57 -8.80 2.59
CA VAL A 73 14.19 -8.65 3.09
C VAL A 73 14.18 -8.06 4.50
N ASP A 74 15.03 -8.56 5.40
CA ASP A 74 15.16 -8.05 6.78
C ASP A 74 15.59 -6.58 6.81
N MET A 75 16.52 -6.19 5.93
CA MET A 75 16.91 -4.79 5.77
C MET A 75 15.71 -3.92 5.34
N TYR A 76 14.91 -4.39 4.36
CA TYR A 76 13.70 -3.68 3.94
C TYR A 76 12.68 -3.57 5.07
N PHE A 77 12.45 -4.64 5.82
CA PHE A 77 11.54 -4.65 6.96
C PHE A 77 12.03 -3.71 8.07
N GLY A 78 13.33 -3.62 8.28
CA GLY A 78 13.97 -2.66 9.18
C GLY A 78 13.72 -1.21 8.74
N MET A 79 13.87 -0.91 7.44
CA MET A 79 13.61 0.43 6.90
C MET A 79 12.14 0.85 7.03
N LEU A 80 11.21 -0.10 6.89
CA LEU A 80 9.77 0.12 7.04
C LEU A 80 9.32 0.12 8.51
N GLY A 81 10.20 -0.20 9.45
CA GLY A 81 9.89 -0.25 10.88
C GLY A 81 8.98 -1.43 11.28
N VAL A 82 8.93 -2.49 10.47
CA VAL A 82 8.01 -3.63 10.66
C VAL A 82 8.69 -4.88 11.23
N GLY A 83 10.01 -4.89 11.39
CA GLY A 83 10.76 -6.06 11.87
C GLY A 83 10.39 -6.57 13.28
N GLY A 84 9.60 -5.82 14.05
CA GLY A 84 9.08 -6.23 15.36
C GLY A 84 7.57 -6.43 15.42
N MET A 85 6.87 -6.37 14.29
CA MET A 85 5.41 -6.49 14.22
C MET A 85 4.97 -7.96 14.12
N GLU A 86 3.87 -8.29 14.80
CA GLU A 86 3.25 -9.61 14.69
C GLU A 86 2.46 -9.70 13.37
N MET A 87 2.78 -10.71 12.55
CA MET A 87 2.08 -10.96 11.28
C MET A 87 0.66 -11.48 11.56
N VAL A 88 -0.36 -10.82 11.01
CA VAL A 88 -1.75 -11.24 11.17
C VAL A 88 -2.18 -12.10 9.98
N GLY A 89 -2.55 -13.37 10.23
CA GLY A 89 -3.16 -14.25 9.21
C GLY A 89 -2.58 -15.67 9.07
N SER A 90 -2.10 -16.28 10.16
CA SER A 90 -1.62 -17.68 10.18
C SER A 90 -2.72 -18.71 9.92
#